data_AF-A0A2N5ICG0-F1
#
_entry.id   AF-A0A2N5ICG0-F1
#
_cell.length_a   1.000
_cell.length_b   1.000
_cell.length_c   1.000
_cell.angle_alpha   90.00
_cell.angle_beta   90.00
_cell.angle_gamma   90.00
#
_symmetry.space_group_name_H-M   'P 1'
#
loop_
_entity.id
_entity.type
_entity.pdbx_description
1 polymer ?
#
loop_
_entity_poly.entity_id
_entity_poly.type
_entity_poly.pdbx_seq_one_letter_code
_entity_poly.pdbx_strand_id
1 'polypeptide(L)'
;MSTYESKKIRFLGETPTHIEQEKVLDYFLYTFEFIWTAPAYDIYKDSIPVHFKNLLDELKARQEQPLTLGQEWWALVLLALKDLAEAEKYAYPTETIQFILNRIHTLTDSELEDYCNSINNAFYDEMPDVLSIRPLEVQKVHSDAYQNDFVLAYFLDKKEAFLNVFQKHMKEKDIEKMYINQLTVNKKEINEQFTDFWNTYFEIYTGFSISMYDMVSQHPQKTLEYREQVLKEVNLVFLIASLKNNAKMDALNNQLTELVRPLYLKDIPLT
;
A
#
# COMPACT_ATOMS: atom_id res chain seq x y z
N MET A 1 -22.19 28.39 15.67
CA MET A 1 -21.87 27.71 14.40
C MET A 1 -20.39 27.43 14.42
N SER A 2 -20.03 26.19 14.76
CA SER A 2 -18.65 25.70 14.74
C SER A 2 -18.28 25.40 13.30
N THR A 3 -17.29 26.10 12.74
CA THR A 3 -16.65 25.76 11.48
C THR A 3 -15.90 24.44 11.66
N TYR A 4 -16.60 23.32 11.44
CA TYR A 4 -15.95 22.06 11.10
C TYR A 4 -15.39 22.25 9.69
N GLU A 5 -14.23 22.90 9.57
CA GLU A 5 -13.33 22.58 8.47
C GLU A 5 -12.83 21.17 8.77
N SER A 6 -13.54 20.15 8.29
CA SER A 6 -13.00 18.80 8.25
C SER A 6 -11.71 18.89 7.45
N LYS A 7 -10.56 18.74 8.12
CA LYS A 7 -9.26 18.66 7.44
C LYS A 7 -9.41 17.59 6.36
N LYS A 8 -9.31 17.99 5.08
CA LYS A 8 -9.36 17.05 3.95
C LYS A 8 -8.25 16.03 4.17
N ILE A 9 -8.62 14.75 4.25
CA ILE A 9 -7.65 13.67 4.47
C ILE A 9 -7.08 13.26 3.12
N ARG A 10 -5.76 13.36 2.96
CA ARG A 10 -5.03 12.97 1.75
C ARG A 10 -4.56 11.53 1.85
N PHE A 11 -5.50 10.59 1.74
CA PHE A 11 -5.18 9.16 1.80
C PHE A 11 -4.28 8.71 0.66
N LEU A 12 -4.51 9.21 -0.55
CA LEU A 12 -3.71 8.88 -1.75
C LEU A 12 -2.44 9.74 -1.88
N GLY A 13 -2.23 10.68 -0.95
CA GLY A 13 -1.09 11.60 -0.97
C GLY A 13 -1.19 12.68 -2.03
N GLU A 14 -0.03 13.12 -2.48
CA GLU A 14 0.24 14.18 -3.44
C GLU A 14 0.89 13.60 -4.71
N THR A 15 1.03 14.41 -5.75
CA THR A 15 1.81 14.04 -6.94
C THR A 15 3.28 13.77 -6.58
N PRO A 16 3.88 12.65 -7.02
CA PRO A 16 5.29 12.37 -6.75
C PRO A 16 6.20 13.36 -7.50
N THR A 17 7.08 14.03 -6.76
CA THR A 17 8.02 15.03 -7.31
C THR A 17 9.42 14.47 -7.58
N HIS A 18 9.68 13.23 -7.17
CA HIS A 18 11.00 12.59 -7.23
C HIS A 18 11.17 11.62 -8.42
N ILE A 19 10.20 11.57 -9.33
CA ILE A 19 10.23 10.72 -10.52
C ILE A 19 10.19 11.55 -11.80
N GLU A 20 10.67 10.95 -12.88
CA GLU A 20 10.52 11.50 -14.23
C GLU A 20 9.17 11.10 -14.83
N GLN A 21 8.61 11.92 -15.73
CA GLN A 21 7.30 11.68 -16.34
C GLN A 21 7.22 10.34 -17.08
N GLU A 22 8.32 9.90 -17.68
CA GLU A 22 8.43 8.61 -18.38
C GLU A 22 8.26 7.40 -17.45
N LYS A 23 8.43 7.60 -16.14
CA LYS A 23 8.31 6.58 -15.10
C LYS A 23 6.97 6.63 -14.38
N VAL A 24 6.06 7.53 -14.73
CA VAL A 24 4.81 7.75 -13.97
C VAL A 24 3.95 6.49 -13.91
N LEU A 25 3.86 5.71 -15.00
CA LEU A 25 3.11 4.46 -15.03
C LEU A 25 3.77 3.40 -14.14
N ASP A 26 5.06 3.13 -14.33
CA ASP A 26 5.79 2.15 -13.53
C ASP A 26 5.74 2.51 -12.04
N TYR A 27 5.88 3.79 -11.71
CA TYR A 27 5.82 4.27 -10.33
C TYR A 27 4.40 4.21 -9.76
N PHE A 28 3.35 4.48 -10.56
CA PHE A 28 1.96 4.29 -10.17
C PHE A 28 1.68 2.83 -9.80
N LEU A 29 2.07 1.89 -10.67
CA LEU A 29 1.91 0.46 -10.45
C LEU A 29 2.66 0.02 -9.20
N TYR A 30 3.87 0.56 -8.99
CA TYR A 30 4.65 0.33 -7.78
C TYR A 30 4.03 0.96 -6.53
N THR A 31 3.50 2.18 -6.58
CA THR A 31 3.09 2.93 -5.37
C THR A 31 1.84 2.37 -4.73
N PHE A 32 0.82 2.06 -5.53
CA PHE A 32 -0.46 1.58 -5.02
C PHE A 32 -0.50 0.06 -4.94
N GLU A 33 0.63 -0.59 -4.60
CA GLU A 33 0.86 -2.05 -4.69
C GLU A 33 -0.11 -2.91 -3.85
N PHE A 34 -1.40 -2.85 -4.14
CA PHE A 34 -2.47 -3.72 -3.69
C PHE A 34 -3.61 -3.65 -4.72
N ILE A 35 -4.63 -4.52 -4.57
CA ILE A 35 -5.92 -4.48 -5.28
C ILE A 35 -6.01 -5.27 -6.59
N TRP A 36 -5.00 -6.01 -7.05
CA TRP A 36 -5.22 -6.88 -8.24
C TRP A 36 -5.77 -8.26 -7.87
N THR A 37 -5.97 -8.48 -6.57
CA THR A 37 -6.90 -9.45 -5.99
C THR A 37 -8.30 -8.89 -5.85
N ALA A 38 -8.52 -7.58 -6.10
CA ALA A 38 -9.89 -7.10 -6.23
C ALA A 38 -10.47 -7.75 -7.49
N PRO A 39 -11.69 -8.32 -7.39
CA PRO A 39 -12.31 -9.03 -8.51
C PRO A 39 -12.33 -8.24 -9.82
N ALA A 40 -12.30 -6.89 -9.74
CA ALA A 40 -12.21 -5.97 -10.87
C ALA A 40 -11.03 -6.24 -11.82
N TYR A 41 -9.89 -6.70 -11.30
CA TYR A 41 -8.65 -6.83 -12.07
C TYR A 41 -8.26 -8.28 -12.37
N ASP A 42 -9.03 -9.27 -11.88
CA ASP A 42 -8.77 -10.69 -12.12
C ASP A 42 -8.64 -11.04 -13.61
N ILE A 43 -9.46 -10.40 -14.45
CA ILE A 43 -9.45 -10.61 -15.91
C ILE A 43 -8.18 -10.09 -16.59
N TYR A 44 -7.49 -9.14 -15.94
CA TYR A 44 -6.28 -8.53 -16.47
C TYR A 44 -5.02 -9.02 -15.78
N LYS A 45 -5.09 -9.92 -14.78
CA LYS A 45 -4.01 -10.30 -13.84
C LYS A 45 -2.59 -10.50 -14.42
N ASP A 46 -2.49 -10.94 -15.68
CA ASP A 46 -1.22 -11.22 -16.36
C ASP A 46 -0.78 -10.08 -17.32
N SER A 47 -1.61 -9.05 -17.48
CA SER A 47 -1.48 -7.98 -18.48
C SER A 47 -1.79 -6.57 -17.96
N ILE A 48 -1.98 -6.35 -16.65
CA ILE A 48 -2.36 -5.02 -16.14
C ILE A 48 -1.40 -3.88 -16.52
N PRO A 49 -0.06 -4.04 -16.55
CA PRO A 49 0.80 -2.95 -17.02
C PRO A 49 0.45 -2.52 -18.46
N VAL A 50 0.03 -3.47 -19.30
CA VAL A 50 -0.44 -3.21 -20.66
C VAL A 50 -1.82 -2.56 -20.65
N HIS A 51 -2.72 -3.01 -19.76
CA HIS A 51 -4.05 -2.43 -19.57
C HIS A 51 -3.99 -0.93 -19.24
N PHE A 52 -3.30 -0.55 -18.16
CA PHE A 52 -3.19 0.86 -17.77
C PHE A 52 -2.40 1.69 -18.79
N LYS A 53 -1.40 1.09 -19.45
CA LYS A 53 -0.71 1.75 -20.56
C LYS A 53 -1.69 2.10 -21.68
N ASN A 54 -2.50 1.15 -22.12
CA ASN A 54 -3.49 1.38 -23.19
C ASN A 54 -4.51 2.45 -22.77
N LEU A 55 -5.02 2.39 -21.54
CA LEU A 55 -5.96 3.40 -21.03
C LEU A 55 -5.34 4.81 -21.00
N LEU A 56 -4.09 4.92 -20.54
CA LEU A 56 -3.39 6.20 -20.50
C LEU A 56 -3.07 6.72 -21.91
N ASP A 57 -2.62 5.84 -22.82
CA ASP A 57 -2.34 6.20 -24.22
C ASP A 57 -3.61 6.64 -24.95
N GLU A 58 -4.75 5.97 -24.72
CA GLU A 58 -6.05 6.38 -25.24
C GLU A 58 -6.50 7.73 -24.70
N LEU A 59 -6.28 8.00 -23.41
CA LEU A 59 -6.59 9.29 -22.81
C LEU A 59 -5.74 10.39 -23.46
N LYS A 60 -4.42 10.18 -23.55
CA LYS A 60 -3.45 11.11 -24.15
C LYS A 60 -3.79 11.41 -25.61
N ALA A 61 -4.18 10.41 -26.39
CA ALA A 61 -4.56 10.57 -27.79
C ALA A 61 -5.78 11.47 -28.00
N ARG A 62 -6.62 11.65 -26.97
CA ARG A 62 -7.81 12.53 -27.01
C ARG A 62 -7.51 13.96 -26.53
N GLN A 63 -6.33 14.21 -25.97
CA GLN A 63 -5.97 15.54 -25.48
C GLN A 63 -5.35 16.39 -26.59
N GLU A 64 -5.69 17.67 -26.60
CA GLU A 64 -5.08 18.65 -27.51
C GLU A 64 -3.65 19.02 -27.12
N GLN A 65 -3.29 18.83 -25.84
CA GLN A 65 -2.00 19.17 -25.26
C GLN A 65 -1.42 17.97 -24.49
N PRO A 66 -0.09 17.83 -24.45
CA PRO A 66 0.54 16.84 -23.58
C PRO A 66 0.17 17.07 -22.11
N LEU A 67 -0.10 15.99 -21.39
CA LEU A 67 -0.37 16.06 -19.95
C LEU A 67 0.92 16.38 -19.19
N THR A 68 0.78 17.11 -18.08
CA THR A 68 1.87 17.26 -17.09
C THR A 68 2.07 15.96 -16.31
N LEU A 69 3.18 15.84 -15.57
CA LEU A 69 3.41 14.71 -14.66
C LEU A 69 2.26 14.53 -13.66
N GLY A 70 1.79 15.61 -13.03
CA GLY A 70 0.68 15.57 -12.08
C GLY A 70 -0.63 15.13 -12.71
N GLN A 71 -0.92 15.62 -13.92
CA GLN A 71 -2.07 15.17 -14.68
C GLN A 71 -1.98 13.69 -15.07
N GLU A 72 -0.82 13.19 -15.49
CA GLU A 72 -0.67 11.76 -15.79
C GLU A 72 -0.80 10.88 -14.54
N TRP A 73 -0.21 11.31 -13.42
CA TRP A 73 -0.32 10.63 -12.14
C TRP A 73 -1.78 10.48 -11.70
N TRP A 74 -2.52 11.59 -11.65
CA TRP A 74 -3.92 11.58 -11.23
C TRP A 74 -4.84 10.95 -12.27
N ALA A 75 -4.50 11.01 -13.57
CA ALA A 75 -5.21 10.24 -14.59
C ALA A 75 -5.18 8.74 -14.28
N LEU A 76 -4.01 8.19 -13.94
CA LEU A 76 -3.88 6.77 -13.61
C LEU A 76 -4.69 6.38 -12.36
N VAL A 77 -4.66 7.23 -11.33
CA VAL A 77 -5.48 7.06 -10.12
C VAL A 77 -6.98 7.05 -10.47
N LEU A 78 -7.44 8.02 -11.27
CA LEU A 78 -8.84 8.09 -11.73
C LEU A 78 -9.23 6.88 -12.57
N LEU A 79 -8.36 6.44 -13.50
CA LEU A 79 -8.61 5.26 -14.32
C LEU A 79 -8.78 4.01 -13.43
N ALA A 80 -7.96 3.84 -12.39
CA ALA A 80 -8.09 2.72 -11.46
C ALA A 80 -9.38 2.79 -10.63
N LEU A 81 -9.73 3.98 -10.11
CA LEU A 81 -11.00 4.17 -9.40
C LEU A 81 -12.21 3.91 -10.33
N LYS A 82 -12.10 4.26 -11.60
CA LYS A 82 -13.17 4.01 -12.59
C LYS A 82 -13.37 2.52 -12.84
N ASP A 83 -12.30 1.76 -13.05
CA ASP A 83 -12.38 0.32 -13.26
C ASP A 83 -13.01 -0.40 -12.06
N LEU A 84 -12.66 0.03 -10.84
CA LEU A 84 -13.26 -0.47 -9.60
C LEU A 84 -14.76 -0.14 -9.52
N ALA A 85 -15.14 1.10 -9.82
CA ALA A 85 -16.54 1.51 -9.87
C ALA A 85 -17.34 0.73 -10.91
N GLU A 86 -16.77 0.45 -12.08
CA GLU A 86 -17.41 -0.32 -13.15
C GLU A 86 -17.62 -1.78 -12.75
N ALA A 87 -16.64 -2.40 -12.08
CA ALA A 87 -16.76 -3.76 -11.58
C ALA A 87 -17.90 -3.91 -10.55
N GLU A 88 -18.05 -2.94 -9.66
CA GLU A 88 -19.14 -2.88 -8.67
C GLU A 88 -20.45 -2.29 -9.23
N LYS A 89 -20.47 -1.93 -10.52
CA LYS A 89 -21.64 -1.37 -11.24
C LYS A 89 -22.14 -0.04 -10.65
N TYR A 90 -21.23 0.78 -10.12
CA TYR A 90 -21.51 2.12 -9.63
C TYR A 90 -21.52 3.15 -10.77
N ALA A 91 -22.68 3.31 -11.42
CA ALA A 91 -22.82 4.20 -12.58
C ALA A 91 -22.43 5.67 -12.30
N TYR A 92 -22.85 6.24 -11.17
CA TYR A 92 -22.61 7.65 -10.86
C TYR A 92 -21.10 7.98 -10.66
N PRO A 93 -20.34 7.23 -9.85
CA PRO A 93 -18.89 7.39 -9.79
C PRO A 93 -18.19 7.19 -11.13
N THR A 94 -18.58 6.17 -11.91
CA THR A 94 -18.00 5.94 -13.25
C THR A 94 -18.19 7.16 -14.17
N GLU A 95 -19.41 7.69 -14.26
CA GLU A 95 -19.71 8.88 -15.08
C GLU A 95 -18.98 10.12 -14.58
N THR A 96 -18.89 10.29 -13.26
CA THR A 96 -18.18 11.41 -12.62
C THR A 96 -16.70 11.37 -12.94
N ILE A 97 -16.06 10.21 -12.79
CA ILE A 97 -14.65 10.04 -13.12
C ILE A 97 -14.40 10.27 -14.63
N GLN A 98 -15.26 9.73 -15.49
CA GLN A 98 -15.15 9.96 -16.94
C GLN A 98 -15.27 11.45 -17.29
N PHE A 99 -16.15 12.19 -16.62
CA PHE A 99 -16.29 13.63 -16.79
C PHE A 99 -15.01 14.39 -16.41
N ILE A 100 -14.35 13.99 -15.31
CA ILE A 100 -13.08 14.57 -14.84
C ILE A 100 -11.96 14.26 -15.85
N LEU A 101 -11.81 13.00 -16.25
CA LEU A 101 -10.81 12.56 -17.23
C LEU A 101 -10.94 13.32 -18.56
N ASN A 102 -12.16 13.57 -19.04
CA ASN A 102 -12.41 14.33 -20.27
C ASN A 102 -11.99 15.81 -20.18
N ARG A 103 -11.79 16.35 -18.98
CA ARG A 103 -11.43 17.75 -18.72
C ARG A 103 -10.07 17.91 -18.03
N ILE A 104 -9.29 16.84 -17.97
CA ILE A 104 -8.07 16.79 -17.15
C ILE A 104 -7.07 17.94 -17.46
N HIS A 105 -6.96 18.35 -18.73
CA HIS A 105 -6.07 19.45 -19.14
C HIS A 105 -6.51 20.83 -18.61
N THR A 106 -7.77 20.98 -18.21
CA THR A 106 -8.31 22.23 -17.62
C THR A 106 -8.17 22.29 -16.10
N LEU A 107 -7.78 21.17 -15.48
CA LEU A 107 -7.69 21.03 -14.03
C LEU A 107 -6.26 21.20 -13.56
N THR A 108 -6.11 21.87 -12.42
CA THR A 108 -4.84 21.97 -11.71
C THR A 108 -4.52 20.68 -10.95
N ASP A 109 -3.24 20.46 -10.64
CA ASP A 109 -2.81 19.29 -9.85
C ASP A 109 -3.52 19.22 -8.48
N SER A 110 -3.75 20.37 -7.84
CA SER A 110 -4.47 20.45 -6.56
C SER A 110 -5.95 20.08 -6.67
N GLU A 111 -6.61 20.45 -7.77
CA GLU A 111 -8.00 20.04 -8.01
C GLU A 111 -8.09 18.54 -8.28
N LEU A 112 -7.14 17.99 -9.04
CA LEU A 112 -7.07 16.56 -9.33
C LEU A 112 -6.80 15.73 -8.06
N GLU A 113 -5.86 16.18 -7.23
CA GLU A 113 -5.60 15.60 -5.89
C GLU A 113 -6.87 15.59 -5.04
N ASP A 114 -7.56 16.73 -4.97
CA ASP A 114 -8.81 16.88 -4.21
C ASP A 114 -9.89 15.91 -4.69
N TYR A 115 -10.10 15.80 -6.01
CA TYR A 115 -11.09 14.88 -6.58
C TYR A 115 -10.73 13.43 -6.30
N CYS A 116 -9.48 13.03 -6.54
CA CYS A 116 -9.05 11.65 -6.35
C CYS A 116 -9.17 11.20 -4.90
N ASN A 117 -8.70 12.02 -3.94
CA ASN A 117 -8.84 11.73 -2.53
C ASN A 117 -10.31 11.69 -2.09
N SER A 118 -11.15 12.59 -2.60
CA SER A 118 -12.58 12.60 -2.26
C SER A 118 -13.31 11.35 -2.76
N ILE A 119 -13.03 10.92 -4.00
CA ILE A 119 -13.63 9.72 -4.60
C ILE A 119 -13.15 8.46 -3.86
N ASN A 120 -11.84 8.36 -3.60
CA ASN A 120 -11.26 7.26 -2.85
C ASN A 120 -11.87 7.13 -1.45
N ASN A 121 -12.03 8.26 -0.75
CA ASN A 121 -12.64 8.27 0.58
C ASN A 121 -14.11 7.83 0.54
N ALA A 122 -14.85 8.21 -0.49
CA ALA A 122 -16.22 7.75 -0.67
C ALA A 122 -16.32 6.25 -0.96
N PHE A 123 -15.31 5.67 -1.62
CA PHE A 123 -15.25 4.23 -1.85
C PHE A 123 -14.79 3.44 -0.63
N TYR A 124 -13.97 4.02 0.23
CA TYR A 124 -13.40 3.35 1.39
C TYR A 124 -14.46 2.74 2.33
N ASP A 125 -15.62 3.39 2.46
CA ASP A 125 -16.73 2.91 3.29
C ASP A 125 -17.35 1.59 2.78
N GLU A 126 -17.35 1.37 1.46
CA GLU A 126 -17.94 0.19 0.81
C GLU A 126 -16.89 -0.85 0.40
N MET A 127 -15.68 -0.39 0.09
CA MET A 127 -14.52 -1.16 -0.33
C MET A 127 -13.32 -0.74 0.52
N PRO A 128 -13.19 -1.26 1.75
CA PRO A 128 -11.96 -1.11 2.51
C PRO A 128 -10.81 -1.60 1.63
N ASP A 129 -9.79 -0.76 1.46
CA ASP A 129 -8.60 -1.00 0.62
C ASP A 129 -8.71 -0.67 -0.88
N VAL A 130 -9.70 0.10 -1.34
CA VAL A 130 -9.92 0.40 -2.79
C VAL A 130 -8.71 0.94 -3.57
N LEU A 131 -7.89 1.83 -2.97
CA LEU A 131 -6.54 2.23 -3.43
C LEU A 131 -5.66 2.49 -2.19
N SER A 132 -4.84 1.52 -1.81
CA SER A 132 -3.89 1.64 -0.70
C SER A 132 -2.46 1.84 -1.20
N ILE A 133 -1.72 2.75 -0.55
CA ILE A 133 -0.32 3.03 -0.88
C ILE A 133 0.59 2.05 -0.14
N ARG A 134 1.67 1.60 -0.80
CA ARG A 134 2.77 0.86 -0.18
C ARG A 134 3.28 1.55 1.08
N PRO A 135 3.58 0.80 2.16
CA PRO A 135 4.03 1.40 3.42
C PRO A 135 5.19 2.40 3.27
N LEU A 136 6.23 2.09 2.48
CA LEU A 136 7.37 3.01 2.34
C LEU A 136 7.08 4.20 1.42
N GLU A 137 6.05 4.10 0.58
CA GLU A 137 5.70 5.18 -0.35
C GLU A 137 4.78 6.22 0.28
N VAL A 138 4.03 5.87 1.34
CA VAL A 138 3.15 6.80 2.08
C VAL A 138 3.89 8.10 2.46
N GLN A 139 5.15 7.99 2.91
CA GLN A 139 5.95 9.16 3.27
C GLN A 139 6.43 9.96 2.05
N LYS A 140 6.75 9.28 0.94
CA LYS A 140 7.28 9.89 -0.29
C LYS A 140 6.21 10.65 -1.07
N VAL A 141 4.95 10.23 -0.96
CA VAL A 141 3.79 10.92 -1.55
C VAL A 141 3.08 11.82 -0.52
N HIS A 142 3.66 12.05 0.65
CA HIS A 142 3.08 12.93 1.68
C HIS A 142 1.62 12.58 2.08
N SER A 143 1.29 11.29 2.10
CA SER A 143 -0.05 10.81 2.46
C SER A 143 -0.31 10.95 3.96
N ASP A 144 -1.53 11.34 4.30
CA ASP A 144 -2.02 11.44 5.67
C ASP A 144 -2.33 10.06 6.29
N ALA A 145 -2.29 8.97 5.50
CA ALA A 145 -2.54 7.61 5.98
C ALA A 145 -1.63 7.23 7.16
N TYR A 146 -0.35 7.63 7.09
CA TYR A 146 0.62 7.44 8.17
C TYR A 146 0.22 8.13 9.49
N GLN A 147 -0.48 9.28 9.45
CA GLN A 147 -0.90 9.98 10.66
C GLN A 147 -2.12 9.34 11.31
N ASN A 148 -2.92 8.62 10.52
CA ASN A 148 -4.19 8.03 10.96
C ASN A 148 -4.07 6.54 11.32
N ASP A 149 -2.98 5.88 10.93
CA ASP A 149 -2.67 4.49 11.27
C ASP A 149 -1.41 4.40 12.14
N PHE A 150 -1.60 4.26 13.46
CA PHE A 150 -0.50 4.17 14.41
C PHE A 150 0.31 2.87 14.29
N VAL A 151 -0.27 1.80 13.74
CA VAL A 151 0.39 0.51 13.52
C VAL A 151 1.37 0.68 12.37
N LEU A 152 0.90 1.19 11.23
CA LEU A 152 1.76 1.56 10.10
C LEU A 152 2.86 2.54 10.53
N ALA A 153 2.49 3.58 11.29
CA ALA A 153 3.46 4.57 11.75
C ALA A 153 4.59 3.95 12.57
N TYR A 154 4.26 3.02 13.47
CA TYR A 154 5.25 2.30 14.27
C TYR A 154 6.24 1.53 13.40
N PHE A 155 5.76 0.82 12.38
CA PHE A 155 6.63 0.06 11.48
C PHE A 155 7.57 0.98 10.72
N LEU A 156 7.07 2.08 10.13
CA LEU A 156 7.91 3.01 9.37
C LEU A 156 8.97 3.68 10.26
N ASP A 157 8.62 4.09 11.48
CA ASP A 157 9.56 4.68 12.45
C ASP A 157 10.65 3.70 12.89
N LYS A 158 10.37 2.40 12.82
CA LYS A 158 11.27 1.32 13.21
C LYS A 158 11.90 0.59 12.02
N LYS A 159 11.72 1.09 10.80
CA LYS A 159 12.21 0.47 9.55
C LYS A 159 13.64 -0.04 9.69
N GLU A 160 14.58 0.83 10.06
CA GLU A 160 16.00 0.48 10.17
C GLU A 160 16.26 -0.64 11.19
N ALA A 161 15.50 -0.69 12.29
CA ALA A 161 15.64 -1.76 13.28
C ALA A 161 15.20 -3.12 12.69
N PHE A 162 14.09 -3.14 11.94
CA PHE A 162 13.63 -4.35 11.24
C PHE A 162 14.62 -4.80 10.17
N LEU A 163 15.09 -3.89 9.32
CA LEU A 163 16.08 -4.20 8.28
C LEU A 163 17.34 -4.81 8.88
N ASN A 164 17.85 -4.23 9.98
CA ASN A 164 19.01 -4.76 10.70
C ASN A 164 18.77 -6.18 11.23
N VAL A 165 17.59 -6.47 11.79
CA VAL A 165 17.25 -7.82 12.26
C VAL A 165 17.18 -8.79 11.08
N PHE A 166 16.52 -8.42 9.97
CA PHE A 166 16.43 -9.26 8.79
C PHE A 166 17.81 -9.60 8.22
N GLN A 167 18.64 -8.58 7.98
CA GLN A 167 19.96 -8.73 7.37
C GLN A 167 20.98 -9.42 8.28
N LYS A 168 20.82 -9.31 9.62
CA LYS A 168 21.65 -10.02 10.59
C LYS A 168 21.46 -11.53 10.52
N HIS A 169 20.21 -11.99 10.37
CA HIS A 169 19.89 -13.42 10.42
C HIS A 169 19.81 -14.06 9.04
N MET A 170 19.44 -13.30 8.02
CA MET A 170 19.09 -13.84 6.71
C MET A 170 19.94 -13.26 5.59
N LYS A 171 20.13 -14.07 4.55
CA LYS A 171 20.57 -13.61 3.23
C LYS A 171 19.39 -13.73 2.27
N GLU A 172 19.37 -12.99 1.18
CA GLU A 172 18.28 -13.07 0.19
C GLU A 172 18.03 -14.51 -0.32
N LYS A 173 19.09 -15.33 -0.43
CA LYS A 173 18.99 -16.74 -0.85
C LYS A 173 18.27 -17.64 0.15
N ASP A 174 18.14 -17.20 1.40
CA ASP A 174 17.44 -17.93 2.45
C ASP A 174 15.90 -17.73 2.37
N ILE A 175 15.44 -16.80 1.53
CA ILE A 175 14.03 -16.43 1.34
C ILE A 175 13.43 -17.18 0.16
N GLU A 176 12.18 -17.64 0.30
CA GLU A 176 11.39 -18.18 -0.79
C GLU A 176 11.00 -17.07 -1.76
N LYS A 177 11.81 -16.89 -2.81
CA LYS A 177 11.54 -15.86 -3.84
C LYS A 177 10.18 -16.04 -4.50
N MET A 178 9.67 -17.27 -4.59
CA MET A 178 8.32 -17.51 -5.10
C MET A 178 7.26 -16.87 -4.19
N TYR A 179 7.43 -16.91 -2.87
CA TYR A 179 6.52 -16.27 -1.92
C TYR A 179 6.53 -14.74 -2.07
N ILE A 180 7.72 -14.12 -2.15
CA ILE A 180 7.84 -12.66 -2.35
C ILE A 180 7.20 -12.25 -3.67
N ASN A 181 7.53 -12.94 -4.76
CA ASN A 181 6.97 -12.64 -6.08
C ASN A 181 5.46 -12.92 -6.18
N GLN A 182 4.90 -13.78 -5.33
CA GLN A 182 3.45 -14.02 -5.26
C GLN A 182 2.72 -12.91 -4.52
N LEU A 183 3.37 -12.30 -3.53
CA LEU A 183 2.80 -11.21 -2.75
C LEU A 183 3.01 -9.85 -3.42
N THR A 184 4.08 -9.68 -4.18
CA THR A 184 4.26 -8.51 -5.04
C THR A 184 3.65 -8.78 -6.40
N VAL A 185 2.56 -8.09 -6.72
CA VAL A 185 1.86 -8.30 -8.00
C VAL A 185 2.67 -7.76 -9.19
N ASN A 186 3.50 -6.74 -8.95
CA ASN A 186 4.28 -6.12 -9.99
C ASN A 186 5.38 -7.04 -10.51
N LYS A 187 5.66 -6.86 -11.81
CA LYS A 187 6.86 -7.42 -12.44
C LYS A 187 8.09 -7.02 -11.62
N LYS A 188 8.98 -7.98 -11.41
CA LYS A 188 10.25 -7.79 -10.69
C LYS A 188 11.01 -6.56 -11.21
N GLU A 189 10.95 -6.33 -12.52
CA GLU A 189 11.59 -5.22 -13.21
C GLU A 189 11.01 -3.85 -12.82
N ILE A 190 9.75 -3.75 -12.39
CA ILE A 190 9.17 -2.49 -11.88
C ILE A 190 9.65 -2.25 -10.45
N ASN A 191 9.57 -3.25 -9.58
CA ASN A 191 9.99 -3.11 -8.19
C ASN A 191 11.47 -2.75 -8.06
N GLU A 192 12.34 -3.38 -8.86
CA GLU A 192 13.80 -3.12 -8.87
C GLU A 192 14.16 -1.69 -9.33
N GLN A 193 13.24 -0.93 -9.93
CA GLN A 193 13.47 0.48 -10.27
C GLN A 193 13.33 1.43 -9.09
N PHE A 194 12.50 1.09 -8.09
CA PHE A 194 12.09 2.03 -7.04
C PHE A 194 12.43 1.57 -5.61
N THR A 195 12.75 0.28 -5.44
CA THR A 195 13.07 -0.28 -4.14
C THR A 195 14.08 -1.42 -4.22
N ASP A 196 14.66 -1.77 -3.08
CA ASP A 196 15.52 -2.93 -2.92
C ASP A 196 14.76 -4.12 -2.34
N PHE A 197 15.43 -5.28 -2.35
CA PHE A 197 14.86 -6.53 -1.86
C PHE A 197 14.44 -6.46 -0.38
N TRP A 198 15.25 -5.84 0.47
CA TRP A 198 14.99 -5.82 1.91
C TRP A 198 13.89 -4.85 2.28
N ASN A 199 13.80 -3.71 1.58
CA ASN A 199 12.67 -2.80 1.68
C ASN A 199 11.37 -3.49 1.25
N THR A 200 11.39 -4.23 0.13
CA THR A 200 10.23 -5.02 -0.31
C THR A 200 9.83 -6.06 0.75
N TYR A 201 10.79 -6.81 1.30
CA TYR A 201 10.53 -7.79 2.35
C TYR A 201 9.95 -7.14 3.62
N PHE A 202 10.46 -5.97 3.99
CA PHE A 202 9.95 -5.18 5.11
C PHE A 202 8.50 -4.70 4.89
N GLU A 203 8.16 -4.25 3.68
CA GLU A 203 6.79 -3.83 3.35
C GLU A 203 5.80 -4.98 3.42
N ILE A 204 6.18 -6.15 2.88
CA ILE A 204 5.38 -7.36 2.98
C ILE A 204 5.16 -7.75 4.45
N TYR A 205 6.22 -7.72 5.27
CA TYR A 205 6.11 -8.01 6.70
C TYR A 205 5.22 -6.98 7.43
N THR A 206 5.30 -5.71 7.05
CA THR A 206 4.47 -4.62 7.59
C THR A 206 3.00 -4.86 7.25
N GLY A 207 2.67 -5.13 5.98
CA GLY A 207 1.31 -5.46 5.55
C GLY A 207 0.75 -6.67 6.29
N PHE A 208 1.53 -7.76 6.38
CA PHE A 208 1.15 -8.93 7.17
C PHE A 208 0.87 -8.57 8.64
N SER A 209 1.75 -7.79 9.27
CA SER A 209 1.61 -7.44 10.68
C SER A 209 0.41 -6.54 10.95
N ILE A 210 0.10 -5.60 10.05
CA ILE A 210 -1.09 -4.75 10.14
C ILE A 210 -2.36 -5.61 10.05
N SER A 211 -2.46 -6.51 9.07
CA SER A 211 -3.63 -7.39 8.93
C SER A 211 -3.82 -8.31 10.14
N MET A 212 -2.74 -8.70 10.81
CA MET A 212 -2.79 -9.52 12.01
C MET A 212 -2.93 -8.71 13.31
N TYR A 213 -2.86 -7.37 13.24
CA TYR A 213 -2.92 -6.50 14.41
C TYR A 213 -4.18 -6.71 15.24
N ASP A 214 -5.32 -6.69 14.56
CA ASP A 214 -6.62 -6.89 15.19
C ASP A 214 -6.76 -8.25 15.84
N MET A 215 -6.22 -9.32 15.23
CA MET A 215 -6.28 -10.68 15.78
C MET A 215 -5.56 -10.77 17.14
N VAL A 216 -4.44 -10.08 17.29
CA VAL A 216 -3.67 -10.08 18.54
C VAL A 216 -4.30 -9.13 19.58
N SER A 217 -4.83 -8.00 19.12
CA SER A 217 -5.36 -6.93 19.97
C SER A 217 -6.77 -7.21 20.50
N GLN A 218 -7.59 -8.01 19.80
CA GLN A 218 -8.96 -8.39 20.19
C GLN A 218 -9.05 -9.43 21.32
N HIS A 219 -7.95 -9.73 22.02
CA HIS A 219 -7.92 -10.59 23.20
C HIS A 219 -7.57 -9.86 24.51
N PRO A 220 -8.30 -8.80 24.90
CA PRO A 220 -7.94 -7.96 26.03
C PRO A 220 -7.99 -8.68 27.39
N GLN A 221 -8.77 -9.76 27.51
CA GLN A 221 -8.93 -10.49 28.78
C GLN A 221 -7.88 -11.58 29.04
N LYS A 222 -6.92 -11.76 28.12
CA LYS A 222 -5.88 -12.79 28.25
C LYS A 222 -4.59 -12.23 28.85
N THR A 223 -3.86 -13.08 29.57
CA THR A 223 -2.60 -12.72 30.25
C THR A 223 -1.55 -12.19 29.27
N LEU A 224 -0.61 -11.39 29.78
CA LEU A 224 0.54 -10.91 29.01
C LEU A 224 1.28 -12.07 28.31
N GLU A 225 1.53 -13.14 29.05
CA GLU A 225 2.20 -14.35 28.56
C GLU A 225 1.46 -14.98 27.36
N TYR A 226 0.12 -15.05 27.43
CA TYR A 226 -0.67 -15.56 26.32
C TYR A 226 -0.55 -14.68 25.08
N ARG A 227 -0.64 -13.35 25.23
CA ARG A 227 -0.53 -12.43 24.08
C ARG A 227 0.87 -12.47 23.46
N GLU A 228 1.91 -12.59 24.27
CA GLU A 228 3.28 -12.81 23.79
C GLU A 228 3.43 -14.12 23.02
N GLN A 229 2.77 -15.19 23.48
CA GLN A 229 2.73 -16.45 22.75
C GLN A 229 2.05 -16.28 21.39
N VAL A 230 0.87 -15.65 21.33
CA VAL A 230 0.17 -15.38 20.06
C VAL A 230 1.03 -14.54 19.12
N LEU A 231 1.71 -13.51 19.63
CA LEU A 231 2.61 -12.67 18.84
C LEU A 231 3.77 -13.48 18.24
N LYS A 232 4.36 -14.39 19.02
CA LYS A 232 5.40 -15.33 18.53
C LYS A 232 4.85 -16.27 17.48
N GLU A 233 3.62 -16.76 17.63
CA GLU A 233 2.97 -17.64 16.66
C GLU A 233 2.68 -16.91 15.35
N VAL A 234 2.17 -15.67 15.40
CA VAL A 234 1.91 -14.83 14.22
C VAL A 234 3.20 -14.56 13.45
N ASN A 235 4.26 -14.13 14.13
CA ASN A 235 5.57 -13.95 13.49
C ASN A 235 6.08 -15.26 12.87
N LEU A 236 5.92 -16.38 13.57
CA LEU A 236 6.34 -17.68 13.07
C LEU A 236 5.60 -18.09 11.79
N VAL A 237 4.30 -17.80 11.67
CA VAL A 237 3.52 -18.05 10.44
C VAL A 237 4.16 -17.35 9.24
N PHE A 238 4.49 -16.07 9.37
CA PHE A 238 5.17 -15.31 8.30
C PHE A 238 6.55 -15.90 7.95
N LEU A 239 7.33 -16.25 8.97
CA LEU A 239 8.67 -16.82 8.77
C LEU A 239 8.62 -18.19 8.09
N ILE A 240 7.69 -19.07 8.48
CA ILE A 240 7.49 -20.38 7.86
C ILE A 240 7.12 -20.23 6.38
N ALA A 241 6.25 -19.28 6.05
CA ALA A 241 5.83 -19.05 4.68
C ALA A 241 6.96 -18.45 3.81
N SER A 242 7.81 -17.60 4.40
CA SER A 242 8.80 -16.82 3.65
C SER A 242 10.21 -17.41 3.63
N LEU A 243 10.58 -18.35 4.51
CA LEU A 243 11.95 -18.87 4.62
C LEU A 243 12.12 -20.29 4.10
N LYS A 244 13.28 -20.54 3.47
CA LYS A 244 13.73 -21.87 3.06
C LYS A 244 14.44 -22.65 4.16
N ASN A 245 15.03 -21.94 5.13
CA ASN A 245 15.91 -22.52 6.14
C ASN A 245 15.38 -22.31 7.56
N ASN A 246 14.85 -23.38 8.14
CA ASN A 246 14.21 -23.36 9.45
C ASN A 246 15.20 -23.16 10.61
N ALA A 247 16.49 -23.41 10.41
CA ALA A 247 17.50 -23.33 11.48
C ALA A 247 17.70 -21.91 12.04
N LYS A 248 17.18 -20.89 11.35
CA LYS A 248 17.31 -19.47 11.76
C LYS A 248 16.01 -18.86 12.27
N MET A 249 14.89 -19.60 12.18
CA MET A 249 13.56 -19.09 12.49
C MET A 249 13.43 -18.68 13.96
N ASP A 250 13.91 -19.50 14.91
CA ASP A 250 13.72 -19.21 16.33
C ASP A 250 14.41 -17.93 16.78
N ALA A 251 15.67 -17.73 16.37
CA ALA A 251 16.44 -16.54 16.72
C ALA A 251 15.85 -15.27 16.10
N LEU A 252 15.38 -15.37 14.86
CA LEU A 252 14.71 -14.29 14.14
C LEU A 252 13.35 -13.97 14.77
N ASN A 253 12.53 -14.99 15.03
CA ASN A 253 11.19 -14.86 15.62
C ASN A 253 11.25 -14.14 16.97
N ASN A 254 12.21 -14.51 17.82
CA ASN A 254 12.41 -13.86 19.11
C ASN A 254 12.75 -12.36 18.95
N GLN A 255 13.66 -12.00 18.03
CA GLN A 255 14.01 -10.58 17.83
C GLN A 255 12.89 -9.77 17.17
N LEU A 256 12.15 -10.35 16.22
CA LEU A 256 10.97 -9.71 15.66
C LEU A 256 9.91 -9.50 16.72
N THR A 257 9.63 -10.52 17.55
CA THR A 257 8.69 -10.43 18.67
C THR A 257 9.06 -9.29 19.60
N GLU A 258 10.33 -9.16 20.02
CA GLU A 258 10.75 -8.03 20.86
C GLU A 258 10.59 -6.67 20.17
N LEU A 259 10.81 -6.59 18.85
CA LEU A 259 10.61 -5.35 18.09
C LEU A 259 9.13 -4.95 18.00
N VAL A 260 8.22 -5.90 17.83
CA VAL A 260 6.78 -5.60 17.71
C VAL A 260 6.07 -5.55 19.06
N ARG A 261 6.62 -6.16 20.12
CA ARG A 261 6.04 -6.22 21.48
C ARG A 261 5.49 -4.88 21.98
N PRO A 262 6.20 -3.73 21.85
CA PRO A 262 5.69 -2.45 22.33
C PRO A 262 4.42 -1.95 21.61
N LEU A 263 4.19 -2.41 20.38
CA LEU A 263 3.01 -2.04 19.59
C LEU A 263 1.76 -2.81 20.03
N TYR A 264 1.92 -4.10 20.32
CA TYR A 264 0.81 -5.01 20.61
C TYR A 264 0.44 -5.10 22.09
N LEU A 265 1.34 -4.68 22.98
CA LEU A 265 1.18 -4.83 24.44
C LEU A 265 1.17 -3.49 25.20
N LYS A 266 0.99 -2.37 24.48
CA LYS A 266 1.09 -0.99 25.00
C LYS A 266 0.04 -0.64 26.07
N ASP A 267 -1.09 -1.35 26.10
CA ASP A 267 -2.26 -1.03 26.94
C ASP A 267 -2.39 -1.87 28.21
N ILE A 268 -1.28 -2.37 28.76
CA ILE A 268 -1.31 -3.08 30.04
C ILE A 268 -0.96 -2.08 31.14
N PRO A 269 -1.92 -1.61 31.97
CA PRO A 269 -1.58 -0.98 33.22
C PRO A 269 -0.80 -2.03 34.04
N LEU A 270 0.46 -1.70 34.34
CA LEU A 270 1.27 -2.46 35.30
C LEU A 270 0.46 -2.49 36.61
N THR A 271 -0.12 -3.64 36.91
CA THR A 271 -0.80 -3.92 38.19
C THR A 271 0.10 -4.80 39.04
#